data_AF-A0A950FGF5-F1
#
_entry.id   AF-A0A950FGF5-F1
#
_cell.length_a   1.000
_cell.length_b   1.000
_cell.length_c   1.000
_cell.angle_alpha   90.00
_cell.angle_beta   90.00
_cell.angle_gamma   90.00
#
_symmetry.space_group_name_H-M   'P 1'
#
loop_
_entity.id
_entity.type
_entity.pdbx_description
1 polymer ?
#
loop_
_entity_poly.entity_id
_entity_poly.type
_entity_poly.pdbx_seq_one_letter_code
_entity_poly.pdbx_strand_id
1 'polypeptide(L)'
;QALTGRFNSHHAFMLSRLLADLDNLEEAMIESAEQIDKQLVPFAAELELLTTIPGVKRVAAAGILAEIGNDMSWFPGITHLDAWAGMAPGNNESAGKRRRAKARQGNRWLRTLLVECGNAAGRTRNTALAALYRRIIVRGGRKHAAFVVGRHILNIAYHLLVERTTYRELGATYFEQRRVEQLKRRCLDQLRNLGFQATLKPLAEAA
;
A
#
# COMPACT_ATOMS: atom_id res chain seq x y z
N GLN A 1 46.54 -5.31 -17.52
CA GLN A 1 46.86 -3.98 -16.95
C GLN A 1 45.59 -3.16 -16.64
N ALA A 2 44.49 -3.77 -16.19
CA ALA A 2 43.21 -3.06 -15.93
C ALA A 2 42.92 -2.86 -14.42
N LEU A 3 43.87 -3.18 -13.54
CA LEU A 3 43.68 -3.24 -12.08
C LEU A 3 44.66 -2.35 -11.28
N THR A 4 45.34 -1.40 -11.91
CA THR A 4 46.19 -0.43 -11.22
C THR A 4 45.61 0.98 -11.38
N GLY A 5 44.45 1.20 -10.75
CA GLY A 5 43.89 2.54 -10.61
C GLY A 5 44.84 3.40 -9.79
N ARG A 6 45.49 4.39 -10.43
CA ARG A 6 46.37 5.33 -9.73
C ARG A 6 45.50 6.37 -9.02
N PHE A 7 45.27 6.16 -7.73
CA PHE A 7 44.71 7.20 -6.87
C PHE A 7 45.72 8.34 -6.78
N ASN A 8 45.36 9.52 -7.27
CA ASN A 8 46.24 10.68 -7.33
C ASN A 8 45.66 11.81 -6.46
N SER A 9 46.43 12.89 -6.26
CA SER A 9 46.01 14.04 -5.46
C SER A 9 44.71 14.69 -5.97
N HIS A 10 44.48 14.67 -7.28
CA HIS A 10 43.23 15.18 -7.87
C HIS A 10 42.02 14.30 -7.49
N HIS A 11 42.15 12.97 -7.56
CA HIS A 11 41.12 12.03 -7.09
C HIS A 11 40.86 12.20 -5.59
N ALA A 12 41.92 12.41 -4.79
CA ALA A 12 41.79 12.66 -3.36
C ALA A 12 41.01 13.95 -3.07
N PHE A 13 41.29 15.03 -3.81
CA PHE A 13 40.54 16.28 -3.70
C PHE A 13 39.06 16.14 -4.13
N MET A 14 38.79 15.44 -5.23
CA MET A 14 37.41 15.22 -5.69
C MET A 14 36.62 14.39 -4.68
N LEU A 15 37.21 13.31 -4.14
CA LEU A 15 36.57 12.49 -3.12
C LEU A 15 36.36 13.25 -1.81
N SER A 16 37.35 14.05 -1.36
CA SER A 16 37.18 14.84 -0.14
C SER A 16 36.05 15.86 -0.29
N ARG A 17 35.91 16.47 -1.48
CA ARG A 17 34.79 17.36 -1.76
C ARG A 17 33.44 16.63 -1.75
N LEU A 18 33.36 15.46 -2.39
CA LEU A 18 32.13 14.66 -2.41
C LEU A 18 31.72 14.15 -1.03
N LEU A 19 32.70 13.77 -0.19
CA LEU A 19 32.44 13.38 1.19
C LEU A 19 31.94 14.57 2.01
N ALA A 20 32.57 15.74 1.90
CA ALA A 20 32.09 16.95 2.57
C ALA A 20 30.67 17.34 2.12
N ASP A 21 30.37 17.22 0.83
CA ASP A 21 29.02 17.47 0.31
C ASP A 21 28.00 16.43 0.84
N LEU A 22 28.42 15.17 1.04
CA LEU A 22 27.58 14.13 1.67
C LEU A 22 27.28 14.48 3.13
N ASP A 23 28.31 14.84 3.90
CA ASP A 23 28.16 15.22 5.31
C ASP A 23 27.19 16.41 5.47
N ASN A 24 27.32 17.42 4.61
CA ASN A 24 26.40 18.57 4.60
C ASN A 24 24.94 18.17 4.30
N LEU A 25 24.74 17.22 3.38
CA LEU A 25 23.39 16.73 3.05
C LEU A 25 22.80 15.88 4.17
N GLU A 26 23.62 15.12 4.89
CA GLU A 26 23.19 14.37 6.07
C GLU A 26 22.75 15.31 7.19
N GLU A 27 23.52 16.36 7.47
CA GLU A 27 23.17 17.37 8.48
C GLU A 27 21.86 18.08 8.12
N ALA A 28 21.71 18.56 6.89
CA ALA A 28 20.48 19.20 6.42
C ALA A 28 19.26 18.26 6.47
N MET A 29 19.47 16.94 6.25
CA MET A 29 18.41 15.93 6.38
C MET A 29 17.96 15.76 7.83
N ILE A 30 18.90 15.73 8.77
CA ILE A 30 18.61 15.62 10.21
C ILE A 30 17.81 16.84 10.67
N GLU A 31 18.27 18.06 10.35
CA GLU A 31 17.55 19.29 10.71
C GLU A 31 16.13 19.32 10.16
N SER A 32 15.96 18.90 8.89
CA SER A 32 14.64 18.81 8.26
C SER A 32 13.75 17.76 8.95
N ALA A 33 14.30 16.61 9.33
CA ALA A 33 13.56 15.57 10.03
C ALA A 33 13.09 16.02 11.41
N GLU A 34 13.94 16.72 12.17
CA GLU A 34 13.57 17.29 13.47
C GLU A 34 12.47 18.34 13.34
N GLN A 35 12.53 19.17 12.30
CA GLN A 35 11.50 20.18 12.04
C GLN A 35 10.17 19.53 11.66
N ILE A 36 10.19 18.46 10.86
CA ILE A 36 9.00 17.67 10.55
C ILE A 36 8.42 17.07 11.84
N ASP A 37 9.24 16.46 12.69
CA ASP A 37 8.77 15.85 13.93
C ASP A 37 8.10 16.86 14.87
N LYS A 38 8.62 18.10 14.96
CA LYS A 38 7.96 19.19 15.71
C LYS A 38 6.57 19.51 15.16
N GLN A 39 6.40 19.52 13.84
CA GLN A 39 5.11 19.79 13.21
C GLN A 39 4.12 18.61 13.33
N LEU A 40 4.63 17.40 13.53
CA LEU A 40 3.82 16.19 13.67
C LEU A 40 3.25 15.99 15.09
N VAL A 41 3.75 16.72 16.10
CA VAL A 41 3.29 16.60 17.51
C VAL A 41 1.76 16.66 17.64
N PRO A 42 1.03 17.60 17.00
CA PRO A 42 -0.43 17.66 17.11
C PRO A 42 -1.16 16.44 16.53
N PHE A 43 -0.48 15.66 15.68
CA PHE A 43 -1.04 14.53 14.95
C PHE A 43 -0.50 13.17 15.41
N ALA A 44 0.09 13.13 16.62
CA ALA A 44 0.70 11.91 17.15
C ALA A 44 -0.28 10.73 17.20
N ALA A 45 -1.55 10.99 17.55
CA ALA A 45 -2.57 9.95 17.60
C ALA A 45 -2.85 9.35 16.21
N GLU A 46 -3.03 10.18 15.18
CA GLU A 46 -3.23 9.75 13.80
C GLU A 46 -2.03 8.95 13.29
N LEU A 47 -0.81 9.38 13.62
CA LEU A 47 0.41 8.67 13.24
C LEU A 47 0.46 7.27 13.86
N GLU A 48 0.15 7.14 15.15
CA GLU A 48 0.08 5.84 15.84
C GLU A 48 -0.97 4.91 15.20
N LEU A 49 -2.13 5.44 14.80
CA LEU A 49 -3.12 4.64 14.09
C LEU A 49 -2.60 4.15 12.74
N LEU A 50 -1.98 5.03 11.95
CA LEU A 50 -1.48 4.69 10.61
C LEU A 50 -0.28 3.73 10.65
N THR A 51 0.60 3.81 11.66
CA THR A 51 1.75 2.91 11.82
C THR A 51 1.34 1.48 12.21
N THR A 52 0.11 1.26 12.67
CA THR A 52 -0.41 -0.10 12.89
C THR A 52 -0.59 -0.90 11.60
N ILE A 53 -0.65 -0.24 10.44
CA ILE A 53 -0.83 -0.90 9.14
C ILE A 53 0.49 -1.56 8.71
N PRO A 54 0.51 -2.88 8.41
CA PRO A 54 1.71 -3.54 7.93
C PRO A 54 2.26 -2.89 6.66
N GLY A 55 3.53 -2.50 6.70
CA GLY A 55 4.20 -1.81 5.57
C GLY A 55 4.13 -0.28 5.62
N VAL A 56 3.41 0.30 6.58
CA VAL A 56 3.42 1.75 6.86
C VAL A 56 4.27 2.01 8.10
N LYS A 57 5.31 2.83 7.95
CA LYS A 57 6.16 3.29 9.06
C LYS A 57 5.96 4.79 9.27
N ARG A 58 6.51 5.36 10.35
CA ARG A 58 6.34 6.76 10.76
C ARG A 58 6.49 7.77 9.61
N VAL A 59 7.56 7.67 8.81
CA VAL A 59 7.78 8.57 7.65
C VAL A 59 6.66 8.44 6.61
N ALA A 60 6.21 7.22 6.33
CA ALA A 60 5.11 7.00 5.40
C ALA A 60 3.76 7.42 5.97
N ALA A 61 3.52 7.21 7.27
CA ALA A 61 2.33 7.71 7.95
C ALA A 61 2.26 9.24 7.90
N ALA A 62 3.38 9.91 8.19
CA ALA A 62 3.51 11.36 8.08
C ALA A 62 3.28 11.85 6.65
N GLY A 63 3.88 11.18 5.65
CA GLY A 63 3.68 11.52 4.25
C GLY A 63 2.24 11.29 3.78
N ILE A 64 1.56 10.24 4.24
CA ILE A 64 0.14 10.03 3.96
C ILE A 64 -0.67 11.18 4.57
N LEU A 65 -0.46 11.48 5.86
CA LEU A 65 -1.20 12.51 6.58
C LEU A 65 -0.97 13.91 6.00
N ALA A 66 0.26 14.24 5.59
CA ALA A 66 0.58 15.50 4.95
C ALA A 66 -0.17 15.72 3.63
N GLU A 67 -0.48 14.64 2.91
CA GLU A 67 -1.18 14.71 1.63
C GLU A 67 -2.71 14.69 1.80
N ILE A 68 -3.25 13.85 2.69
CA ILE A 68 -4.71 13.66 2.82
C ILE A 68 -5.34 14.47 3.96
N GLY A 69 -4.55 14.99 4.89
CA GLY A 69 -5.02 15.66 6.11
C GLY A 69 -5.51 14.68 7.19
N ASN A 70 -5.92 15.21 8.34
CA ASN A 70 -6.51 14.43 9.44
C ASN A 70 -8.05 14.40 9.42
N ASP A 71 -8.67 15.25 8.60
CA ASP A 71 -10.11 15.32 8.43
C ASP A 71 -10.55 14.66 7.13
N MET A 72 -11.19 13.50 7.26
CA MET A 72 -11.66 12.71 6.12
C MET A 72 -12.99 13.23 5.54
N SER A 73 -13.63 14.22 6.15
CA SER A 73 -14.88 14.83 5.66
C SER A 73 -14.71 15.55 4.32
N TRP A 74 -13.47 15.92 3.97
CA TRP A 74 -13.13 16.53 2.68
C TRP A 74 -13.38 15.59 1.50
N PHE A 75 -13.43 14.28 1.76
CA PHE A 75 -13.73 13.27 0.76
C PHE A 75 -15.14 12.70 1.02
N PRO A 76 -16.08 12.86 0.07
CA PRO A 76 -17.43 12.30 0.21
C PRO A 76 -17.47 10.78 0.37
N GLY A 77 -16.39 10.10 0.00
CA GLY A 77 -16.18 8.70 0.32
C GLY A 77 -14.84 8.19 -0.20
N ILE A 78 -14.55 6.94 0.14
CA ILE A 78 -13.28 6.26 -0.17
C ILE A 78 -12.93 6.24 -1.66
N THR A 79 -13.93 6.16 -2.54
CA THR A 79 -13.73 6.17 -4.01
C THR A 79 -13.25 7.53 -4.52
N HIS A 80 -13.62 8.61 -3.85
CA HIS A 80 -13.14 9.97 -4.16
C HIS A 80 -11.68 10.13 -3.73
N LEU A 81 -11.33 9.63 -2.55
CA LEU A 81 -9.94 9.60 -2.09
C LEU A 81 -9.07 8.74 -3.02
N ASP A 82 -9.52 7.54 -3.39
CA ASP A 82 -8.85 6.68 -4.37
C ASP A 82 -8.60 7.41 -5.70
N ALA A 83 -9.60 8.15 -6.19
CA ALA A 83 -9.50 8.91 -7.43
C ALA A 83 -8.53 10.08 -7.31
N TRP A 84 -8.60 10.84 -6.22
CA TRP A 84 -7.73 11.98 -5.93
C TRP A 84 -6.27 11.56 -5.78
N ALA A 85 -6.02 10.45 -5.07
CA ALA A 85 -4.69 9.87 -4.89
C ALA A 85 -4.13 9.20 -6.17
N GLY A 86 -4.94 9.05 -7.23
CA GLY A 86 -4.54 8.32 -8.44
C GLY A 86 -4.39 6.80 -8.20
N MET A 87 -5.04 6.28 -7.16
CA MET A 87 -5.08 4.86 -6.81
C MET A 87 -6.32 4.14 -7.37
N ALA A 88 -7.29 4.90 -7.90
CA ALA A 88 -8.45 4.36 -8.59
C ALA A 88 -8.06 3.61 -9.88
N PRO A 89 -8.70 2.46 -10.17
CA PRO A 89 -8.50 1.75 -11.42
C PRO A 89 -8.94 2.63 -12.59
N GLY A 90 -8.26 2.48 -13.72
CA GLY A 90 -8.63 3.20 -14.93
C GLY A 90 -10.03 2.82 -15.43
N ASN A 91 -10.78 3.82 -15.88
CA ASN A 91 -11.99 3.62 -16.65
C ASN A 91 -11.72 3.99 -18.12
N ASN A 92 -11.78 3.01 -19.02
CA ASN A 92 -11.67 3.22 -20.46
C ASN A 92 -12.76 2.39 -21.14
N GLU A 93 -13.94 2.97 -21.23
CA GLU A 93 -15.12 2.36 -21.82
C GLU A 93 -15.71 3.31 -22.84
N SER A 94 -15.97 2.79 -24.04
CA SER A 94 -16.63 3.52 -25.12
C SER A 94 -17.68 2.62 -25.75
N ALA A 95 -18.91 3.09 -25.88
CA ALA A 95 -20.02 2.32 -26.47
C ALA A 95 -20.17 0.90 -25.86
N GLY A 96 -20.10 0.79 -24.53
CA GLY A 96 -20.23 -0.49 -23.80
C GLY A 96 -19.04 -1.45 -23.94
N LYS A 97 -17.97 -1.07 -24.66
CA LYS A 97 -16.76 -1.88 -24.81
C LYS A 97 -15.67 -1.37 -23.87
N ARG A 98 -15.28 -2.22 -22.92
CA ARG A 98 -14.17 -1.95 -22.00
C ARG A 98 -12.83 -2.25 -22.65
N ARG A 99 -11.96 -1.24 -22.70
CA ARG A 99 -10.59 -1.31 -23.21
C ARG A 99 -9.59 -1.30 -22.05
N ARG A 100 -8.32 -1.58 -22.35
CA ARG A 100 -7.24 -1.44 -21.36
C ARG A 100 -7.16 0.02 -20.91
N ALA A 101 -7.16 0.25 -19.61
CA ALA A 101 -7.09 1.56 -18.99
C ALA A 101 -5.87 1.63 -18.07
N LYS A 102 -5.16 2.76 -18.09
CA LYS A 102 -4.16 3.06 -17.05
C LYS A 102 -4.87 3.58 -15.81
N ALA A 103 -4.27 3.41 -14.63
CA ALA A 103 -4.75 4.04 -13.41
C ALA A 103 -4.93 5.56 -13.60
N ARG A 104 -5.86 6.16 -12.86
CA ARG A 104 -6.11 7.61 -12.93
C ARG A 104 -4.85 8.39 -12.58
N GLN A 105 -4.69 9.56 -13.21
CA GLN A 105 -3.74 10.55 -12.74
C GLN A 105 -4.29 11.15 -11.44
N GLY A 106 -3.40 11.45 -10.51
CA GLY A 106 -3.73 11.99 -9.20
C GLY A 106 -2.45 12.43 -8.51
N ASN A 107 -2.48 12.51 -7.19
CA ASN A 107 -1.32 12.93 -6.42
C ASN A 107 -0.11 11.99 -6.62
N ARG A 108 0.92 12.47 -7.32
CA ARG A 108 2.12 11.68 -7.66
C ARG A 108 2.91 11.24 -6.44
N TRP A 109 2.97 12.08 -5.41
CA TRP A 109 3.77 11.86 -4.21
C TRP A 109 3.11 10.79 -3.35
N LEU A 110 1.83 10.98 -3.03
CA LEU A 110 1.03 9.99 -2.32
C LEU A 110 1.00 8.64 -3.06
N ARG A 111 0.80 8.65 -4.38
CA ARG A 111 0.81 7.40 -5.18
C ARG A 111 2.12 6.65 -5.06
N THR A 112 3.25 7.36 -5.14
CA THR A 112 4.58 6.74 -5.06
C THR A 112 4.81 6.17 -3.67
N LEU A 113 4.47 6.94 -2.64
CA LEU A 113 4.56 6.52 -1.25
C LEU A 113 3.73 5.27 -0.97
N LEU A 114 2.48 5.21 -1.42
CA LEU A 114 1.59 4.06 -1.24
C LEU A 114 2.08 2.82 -1.99
N VAL A 115 2.69 2.98 -3.16
CA VAL A 115 3.29 1.86 -3.91
C VAL A 115 4.49 1.29 -3.14
N GLU A 116 5.32 2.14 -2.54
CA GLU A 116 6.42 1.69 -1.68
C GLU A 116 5.91 1.00 -0.40
N CYS A 117 4.88 1.55 0.23
CA CYS A 117 4.21 0.90 1.36
C CYS A 117 3.64 -0.47 0.94
N GLY A 118 3.07 -0.58 -0.26
CA GLY A 118 2.58 -1.84 -0.81
C GLY A 118 3.69 -2.87 -1.04
N ASN A 119 4.87 -2.44 -1.51
CA ASN A 119 6.06 -3.29 -1.62
C ASN A 119 6.56 -3.75 -0.25
N ALA A 120 6.58 -2.86 0.74
CA ALA A 120 6.97 -3.17 2.11
C ALA A 120 5.98 -4.16 2.76
N ALA A 121 4.68 -3.91 2.63
CA ALA A 121 3.62 -4.78 3.10
C ALA A 121 3.73 -6.19 2.50
N GLY A 122 4.05 -6.29 1.20
CA GLY A 122 4.29 -7.57 0.53
C GLY A 122 5.43 -8.42 1.10
N ARG A 123 6.39 -7.79 1.80
CA ARG A 123 7.53 -8.44 2.46
C ARG A 123 7.24 -8.86 3.90
N THR A 124 6.12 -8.44 4.48
CA THR A 124 5.73 -8.85 5.84
C THR A 124 5.30 -10.31 5.90
N ARG A 125 5.43 -10.93 7.07
CA ARG A 125 5.07 -12.34 7.31
C ARG A 125 3.74 -12.43 8.03
N ASN A 126 2.95 -13.44 7.67
CA ASN A 126 1.67 -13.77 8.32
C ASN A 126 0.59 -12.67 8.33
N THR A 127 0.67 -11.69 7.42
CA THR A 127 -0.34 -10.62 7.28
C THR A 127 -1.27 -10.85 6.10
N ALA A 128 -2.48 -10.29 6.19
CA ALA A 128 -3.46 -10.27 5.11
C ALA A 128 -2.94 -9.49 3.89
N LEU A 129 -2.29 -8.34 4.11
CA LEU A 129 -1.73 -7.53 3.02
C LEU A 129 -0.63 -8.29 2.25
N ALA A 130 0.22 -9.06 2.93
CA ALA A 130 1.20 -9.89 2.25
C ALA A 130 0.54 -11.05 1.46
N ALA A 131 -0.53 -11.65 1.99
CA ALA A 131 -1.30 -12.65 1.27
C ALA A 131 -1.97 -12.07 0.01
N LEU A 132 -2.53 -10.86 0.10
CA LEU A 132 -3.05 -10.12 -1.05
C LEU A 132 -1.96 -9.85 -2.09
N TYR A 133 -0.80 -9.37 -1.66
CA TYR A 133 0.34 -9.10 -2.55
C TYR A 133 0.74 -10.35 -3.34
N ARG A 134 0.96 -11.47 -2.64
CA ARG A 134 1.34 -12.76 -3.26
C ARG A 134 0.30 -13.23 -4.27
N ARG A 135 -1.00 -13.09 -3.94
CA ARG A 135 -2.09 -13.47 -4.84
C ARG A 135 -2.10 -12.67 -6.14
N ILE A 136 -1.86 -11.35 -6.06
CA ILE A 136 -1.91 -10.47 -7.24
C ILE A 136 -0.66 -10.64 -8.11
N ILE A 137 0.51 -10.94 -7.54
CA ILE A 137 1.73 -11.19 -8.30
C ILE A 137 1.53 -12.23 -9.40
N VAL A 138 0.81 -13.32 -9.08
CA VAL A 138 0.61 -14.45 -10.00
C VAL A 138 -0.06 -14.01 -11.32
N ARG A 139 -0.94 -13.00 -11.27
CA ARG A 139 -1.71 -12.56 -12.44
C ARG A 139 -1.23 -11.25 -13.05
N GLY A 140 -0.66 -10.35 -12.25
CA GLY A 140 -0.33 -8.98 -12.68
C GLY A 140 1.12 -8.55 -12.43
N GLY A 141 1.95 -9.42 -11.85
CA GLY A 141 3.33 -9.11 -11.52
C GLY A 141 3.50 -8.15 -10.33
N ARG A 142 4.77 -7.88 -9.97
CA ARG A 142 5.14 -7.13 -8.75
C ARG A 142 4.62 -5.69 -8.74
N LYS A 143 4.76 -4.96 -9.85
CA LYS A 143 4.32 -3.55 -9.95
C LYS A 143 2.81 -3.41 -9.73
N HIS A 144 2.03 -4.31 -10.34
CA HIS A 144 0.58 -4.31 -10.16
C HIS A 144 0.17 -4.70 -8.74
N ALA A 145 0.83 -5.71 -8.16
CA ALA A 145 0.58 -6.11 -6.77
C ALA A 145 0.85 -4.98 -5.77
N ALA A 146 1.98 -4.27 -5.93
CA ALA A 146 2.32 -3.12 -5.09
C ALA A 146 1.27 -2.01 -5.17
N PHE A 147 0.79 -1.70 -6.38
CA PHE A 147 -0.28 -0.72 -6.58
C PHE A 147 -1.60 -1.14 -5.92
N VAL A 148 -2.02 -2.40 -6.08
CA VAL A 148 -3.28 -2.90 -5.49
C VAL A 148 -3.22 -2.91 -3.97
N VAL A 149 -2.09 -3.31 -3.39
CA VAL A 149 -1.88 -3.31 -1.94
C VAL A 149 -1.76 -1.89 -1.42
N GLY A 150 -1.06 -0.99 -2.10
CA GLY A 150 -1.02 0.43 -1.76
C GLY A 150 -2.40 1.07 -1.73
N ARG A 151 -3.28 0.70 -2.67
CA ARG A 151 -4.69 1.12 -2.66
C ARG A 151 -5.43 0.60 -1.42
N HIS A 152 -5.21 -0.67 -1.06
CA HIS A 152 -5.78 -1.23 0.16
C HIS A 152 -5.27 -0.51 1.42
N ILE A 153 -3.98 -0.13 1.46
CA ILE A 153 -3.40 0.65 2.56
C ILE A 153 -4.08 2.01 2.68
N LEU A 154 -4.29 2.73 1.57
CA LEU A 154 -5.02 4.00 1.57
C LEU A 154 -6.45 3.84 2.08
N ASN A 155 -7.11 2.77 1.65
CA ASN A 155 -8.47 2.46 2.08
C ASN A 155 -8.55 2.14 3.57
N ILE A 156 -7.60 1.36 4.08
CA ILE A 156 -7.49 1.08 5.52
C ILE A 156 -7.23 2.39 6.27
N ALA A 157 -6.27 3.20 5.83
CA ALA A 157 -5.94 4.49 6.45
C ALA A 157 -7.18 5.40 6.57
N TYR A 158 -8.01 5.50 5.52
CA TYR A 158 -9.27 6.23 5.57
C TYR A 158 -10.19 5.75 6.71
N HIS A 159 -10.41 4.44 6.82
CA HIS A 159 -11.26 3.88 7.86
C HIS A 159 -10.68 4.06 9.27
N LEU A 160 -9.37 3.90 9.45
CA LEU A 160 -8.73 4.11 10.76
C LEU A 160 -8.85 5.57 11.21
N LEU A 161 -8.72 6.54 10.29
CA LEU A 161 -8.84 7.96 10.59
C LEU A 161 -10.28 8.39 10.86
N VAL A 162 -11.26 7.84 10.13
CA VAL A 162 -12.69 8.10 10.36
C VAL A 162 -13.17 7.48 11.67
N GLU A 163 -12.86 6.20 11.91
CA GLU A 163 -13.37 5.44 13.04
C GLU A 163 -12.53 5.63 14.30
N ARG A 164 -11.33 6.22 14.18
CA ARG A 164 -10.33 6.38 15.25
C ARG A 164 -9.98 5.03 15.90
N THR A 165 -9.82 4.00 15.08
CA THR A 165 -9.49 2.63 15.50
C THR A 165 -8.14 2.18 14.97
N THR A 166 -7.56 1.16 15.59
CA THR A 166 -6.30 0.55 15.17
C THR A 166 -6.53 -0.56 14.15
N TYR A 167 -5.56 -0.79 13.26
CA TYR A 167 -5.64 -1.88 12.30
C TYR A 167 -5.67 -3.24 13.02
N ARG A 168 -6.71 -4.03 12.70
CA ARG A 168 -6.81 -5.42 13.15
C ARG A 168 -6.32 -6.35 12.05
N GLU A 169 -5.28 -7.11 12.35
CA GLU A 169 -4.76 -8.10 11.42
C GLU A 169 -5.74 -9.28 11.26
N LEU A 170 -6.01 -9.64 10.00
CA LEU A 170 -6.93 -10.72 9.62
C LEU A 170 -6.19 -12.04 9.39
N GLY A 171 -4.86 -11.99 9.23
CA GLY A 171 -4.00 -13.14 9.05
C GLY A 171 -3.83 -13.56 7.59
N ALA A 172 -2.86 -14.45 7.35
CA ALA A 172 -2.48 -14.89 6.00
C ALA A 172 -3.55 -15.72 5.28
N THR A 173 -4.40 -16.44 6.01
CA THR A 173 -5.43 -17.34 5.46
C THR A 173 -6.74 -16.64 5.14
N TYR A 174 -6.92 -15.39 5.57
CA TYR A 174 -8.18 -14.65 5.43
C TYR A 174 -8.71 -14.63 3.99
N PHE A 175 -7.85 -14.32 3.01
CA PHE A 175 -8.26 -14.26 1.61
C PHE A 175 -8.59 -15.63 1.00
N GLU A 176 -8.01 -16.72 1.53
CA GLU A 176 -8.31 -18.08 1.11
C GLU A 176 -9.66 -18.52 1.67
N GLN A 177 -9.89 -18.33 2.97
CA GLN A 177 -11.16 -18.62 3.63
C GLN A 177 -12.32 -17.87 2.97
N ARG A 178 -12.15 -16.56 2.72
CA ARG A 178 -13.15 -15.75 2.02
C ARG A 178 -13.42 -16.23 0.59
N ARG A 179 -12.40 -16.70 -0.12
CA ARG A 179 -12.55 -17.27 -1.47
C ARG A 179 -13.35 -18.56 -1.44
N VAL A 180 -13.05 -19.45 -0.49
CA VAL A 180 -13.80 -20.71 -0.31
C VAL A 180 -15.27 -20.40 -0.02
N GLU A 181 -15.55 -19.44 0.85
CA GLU A 181 -16.90 -19.04 1.19
C GLU A 181 -17.66 -18.42 -0.01
N GLN A 182 -16.99 -17.57 -0.78
CA GLN A 182 -17.56 -17.03 -2.02
C GLN A 182 -17.84 -18.12 -3.07
N LEU A 183 -16.95 -19.11 -3.18
CA LEU A 183 -17.14 -20.24 -4.09
C LEU A 183 -18.35 -21.08 -3.66
N LYS A 184 -18.48 -21.38 -2.36
CA LYS A 184 -19.65 -22.08 -1.80
C LYS A 184 -20.95 -21.35 -2.17
N ARG A 185 -21.02 -20.04 -1.90
CA ARG A 185 -22.20 -19.21 -2.23
C ARG A 185 -22.51 -19.24 -3.72
N ARG A 186 -21.49 -19.04 -4.57
CA ARG A 186 -21.66 -19.07 -6.02
C ARG A 186 -22.18 -20.42 -6.51
N CYS A 187 -21.66 -21.53 -6.00
CA CYS A 187 -22.14 -22.87 -6.36
C CYS A 187 -23.59 -23.09 -5.91
N LEU A 188 -23.97 -22.62 -4.71
CA LEU A 188 -25.35 -22.67 -4.25
C LEU A 188 -26.29 -21.83 -5.12
N ASP A 189 -25.87 -20.63 -5.52
CA ASP A 189 -26.65 -19.76 -6.40
C ASP A 189 -26.83 -20.41 -7.80
N GLN A 190 -25.80 -21.08 -8.31
CA GLN A 190 -25.89 -21.82 -9.58
C GLN A 190 -26.86 -23.00 -9.49
N LEU A 191 -26.84 -23.77 -8.39
CA LEU A 191 -27.78 -24.88 -8.18
C LEU A 191 -29.22 -24.38 -8.04
N ARG A 192 -29.41 -23.26 -7.33
CA ARG A 192 -30.72 -22.59 -7.22
C ARG A 192 -31.24 -22.13 -8.57
N ASN A 193 -30.39 -21.54 -9.41
CA ASN A 193 -30.77 -21.11 -10.76
C ASN A 193 -31.14 -22.28 -11.68
N LEU A 194 -30.67 -23.49 -11.39
CA LEU A 194 -31.05 -24.72 -12.10
C LEU A 194 -32.28 -25.41 -11.49
N GLY A 195 -32.91 -24.82 -10.46
CA GLY A 195 -34.11 -25.35 -9.80
C GLY A 195 -33.82 -26.36 -8.69
N PHE A 196 -32.56 -26.53 -8.27
CA PHE A 196 -32.20 -27.47 -7.21
C PHE A 196 -32.02 -26.75 -5.87
N GLN A 197 -32.63 -27.29 -4.81
CA GLN A 197 -32.35 -26.89 -3.44
C GLN A 197 -31.22 -27.75 -2.88
N ALA A 198 -30.06 -27.15 -2.65
CA ALA A 198 -28.88 -27.86 -2.16
C ALA A 198 -28.61 -27.54 -0.68
N THR A 199 -28.48 -28.58 0.14
CA THR A 199 -27.97 -28.52 1.52
C THR A 199 -26.54 -29.02 1.56
N LEU A 200 -25.61 -28.18 2.02
CA LEU A 200 -24.21 -28.57 2.20
C LEU A 200 -24.08 -29.40 3.47
N LYS A 201 -23.65 -30.67 3.35
CA LYS A 201 -23.15 -31.46 4.49
C LYS A 201 -21.63 -31.40 4.48
N PRO A 202 -20.96 -31.06 5.60
CA PRO A 202 -19.51 -31.21 5.70
C PRO A 202 -19.17 -32.69 5.52
N LEU A 203 -18.15 -32.97 4.71
CA LEU A 203 -17.54 -34.30 4.66
C LEU A 203 -16.88 -34.55 6.02
N ALA A 204 -17.09 -35.74 6.60
CA ALA A 204 -16.40 -36.12 7.83
C ALA A 204 -14.89 -35.99 7.61
N GLU A 205 -14.21 -35.26 8.50
CA GLU A 205 -12.76 -35.12 8.45
C GLU A 205 -12.14 -36.52 8.55
N ALA A 206 -11.36 -36.91 7.53
CA ALA A 206 -10.58 -38.13 7.58
C ALA A 206 -9.49 -37.93 8.65
N ALA A 207 -9.56 -38.75 9.71
CA ALA A 207 -8.65 -38.77 10.84
C ALA A 207 -7.21 -39.13 10.43
#